data_AF-A0ABD4YYE1-F1
#
_entry.id   AF-A0ABD4YYE1-F1
#
_cell.length_a   1.000
_cell.length_b   1.000
_cell.length_c   1.000
_cell.angle_alpha   90.00
_cell.angle_beta   90.00
_cell.angle_gamma   90.00
#
_symmetry.space_group_name_H-M   'P 1'
#
loop_
_entity.id
_entity.type
_entity.pdbx_description
1 polymer ?
#
loop_
_entity_poly.entity_id
_entity_poly.type
_entity_poly.pdbx_seq_one_letter_code
_entity_poly.pdbx_strand_id
1 'polypeptide(L)'
;MAHPHSSSAESSATILVRYLADRNLALDLGTAARILDAADLHSTTDMKQRARNLKAALTTAHVELKHTHVLELVAKLEGYASWMRAKVASTQHTDRVYFLQTVVEGVTQGHAVSESISDAVSALLRQAIDLIPTRAEPAFCELKRNSQTIVLDVSLANAPWFSLSIVAMNKWQAHKNGQAVVTPFDEAEQRQALLRIRNNIEQARPGALVLRGSVSERLGPCHYAVWQLTNLQGSLQRIISDERELFLMFDAIACASVEQAHCALRFVGTNDSLDATRVWVDSAGSESRTDPYTRQEAEQDLQRFLRWRRALPGSVASAFQAIAQGGGSKEWAVKVDYEKLEAQLQQREMSVAELARAIGVPYRDIFRLRDYEMADAELVLNMASALDLTPTNLLKETTGTLGFEIDNGGMLLRMAAGAQTYGSLMGESVAPALAEDVRVQLQNCIDWLEIAAMDAVTDGPIERRSEAELAQSLDGILNDLRQAGLFLIAGRDIRFVNPYQDAEGKQKFIPLNALVLSVDHRDATTRALWRPVGSGGRPAGAHS
;
A
#
# COMPACT_ATOMS: atom_id res chain seq x y z
N MET A 1 11.47 7.91 -38.82
CA MET A 1 12.56 7.96 -39.82
C MET A 1 11.97 7.70 -41.19
N ALA A 2 12.50 8.39 -42.21
CA ALA A 2 12.01 8.35 -43.60
C ALA A 2 11.98 6.93 -44.17
N HIS A 3 10.86 6.56 -44.78
CA HIS A 3 10.74 5.35 -45.59
C HIS A 3 11.70 5.47 -46.79
N PRO A 4 12.39 4.38 -47.18
CA PRO A 4 13.15 4.39 -48.41
C PRO A 4 12.16 4.41 -49.58
N HIS A 5 12.00 5.57 -50.21
CA HIS A 5 11.37 5.69 -51.51
C HIS A 5 12.32 5.12 -52.57
N SER A 6 11.92 4.06 -53.26
CA SER A 6 12.27 3.90 -54.68
C SER A 6 11.24 3.05 -55.43
N SER A 7 10.82 3.63 -56.56
CA SER A 7 10.11 3.10 -57.73
C SER A 7 8.62 2.74 -57.58
N SER A 8 7.78 3.68 -58.05
CA SER A 8 6.33 3.58 -58.31
C SER A 8 5.46 3.36 -57.06
N ALA A 9 4.87 4.44 -56.54
CA ALA A 9 3.79 4.35 -55.55
C ALA A 9 2.54 3.76 -56.21
N GLU A 10 2.52 2.44 -56.41
CA GLU A 10 1.30 1.74 -56.80
C GLU A 10 0.23 2.03 -55.75
N SER A 11 -0.92 2.53 -56.20
CA SER A 11 -2.04 2.74 -55.29
C SER A 11 -2.46 1.41 -54.67
N SER A 12 -2.93 1.42 -53.42
CA SER A 12 -3.44 0.22 -52.73
C SER A 12 -4.48 -0.54 -53.57
N ALA A 13 -5.30 0.19 -54.35
CA ALA A 13 -6.23 -0.39 -55.32
C ALA A 13 -5.53 -1.16 -56.45
N THR A 14 -4.41 -0.65 -56.95
CA THR A 14 -3.58 -1.33 -57.97
C THR A 14 -2.96 -2.62 -57.42
N ILE A 15 -2.49 -2.60 -56.16
CA ILE A 15 -1.95 -3.77 -55.47
C ILE A 15 -3.03 -4.85 -55.31
N LEU A 16 -4.25 -4.46 -54.93
CA LEU A 16 -5.40 -5.36 -54.81
C LEU A 16 -5.76 -6.00 -56.17
N VAL A 17 -5.89 -5.18 -57.22
CA VAL A 17 -6.22 -5.65 -58.58
C VAL A 17 -5.17 -6.65 -59.07
N ARG A 18 -3.88 -6.32 -58.94
CA ARG A 18 -2.79 -7.23 -59.35
C ARG A 18 -2.80 -8.53 -58.56
N TYR A 19 -2.98 -8.45 -57.24
CA TYR A 19 -2.97 -9.62 -56.38
C TYR A 19 -4.12 -10.61 -56.67
N LEU A 20 -5.28 -10.08 -57.08
CA LEU A 20 -6.43 -10.86 -57.52
C LEU A 20 -6.24 -11.42 -58.94
N ALA A 21 -5.66 -10.63 -59.85
CA ALA A 21 -5.34 -11.07 -61.21
C ALA A 21 -4.38 -12.26 -61.22
N ASP A 22 -3.37 -12.28 -60.34
CA ASP A 22 -2.45 -13.42 -60.13
C ASP A 22 -3.18 -14.71 -59.70
N ARG A 23 -4.45 -14.60 -59.29
CA ARG A 23 -5.32 -15.69 -58.84
C ARG A 23 -6.54 -15.89 -59.74
N ASN A 24 -6.47 -15.39 -60.98
CA ASN A 24 -7.52 -15.47 -62.00
C ASN A 24 -8.84 -14.79 -61.59
N LEU A 25 -8.79 -13.77 -60.73
CA LEU A 25 -9.94 -12.96 -60.35
C LEU A 25 -9.81 -11.55 -60.94
N ALA A 26 -10.72 -11.18 -61.83
CA ALA A 26 -10.74 -9.85 -62.43
C ALA A 26 -11.50 -8.87 -61.53
N LEU A 27 -10.87 -7.72 -61.24
CA LEU A 27 -11.47 -6.63 -60.47
C LEU A 27 -11.09 -5.30 -61.10
N ASP A 28 -12.05 -4.41 -61.31
CA ASP A 28 -11.76 -3.06 -61.78
C ASP A 28 -11.24 -2.16 -60.65
N LEU A 29 -10.45 -1.14 -61.01
CA LEU A 29 -9.81 -0.23 -60.04
C LEU A 29 -10.82 0.54 -59.17
N GLY A 30 -11.99 0.89 -59.71
CA GLY A 30 -13.02 1.64 -58.98
C GLY A 30 -13.71 0.79 -57.91
N THR A 31 -13.95 -0.49 -58.19
CA THR A 31 -14.46 -1.46 -57.22
C THR A 31 -13.39 -1.84 -56.21
N ALA A 32 -12.12 -1.97 -56.63
CA ALA A 32 -11.00 -2.18 -55.71
C ALA A 32 -10.83 -1.05 -54.68
N ALA A 33 -10.94 0.21 -55.10
CA ALA A 33 -10.92 1.35 -54.20
C ALA A 33 -12.06 1.29 -53.17
N ARG A 34 -13.30 1.04 -53.63
CA ARG A 34 -14.48 0.92 -52.74
C ARG A 34 -14.36 -0.23 -51.73
N ILE A 35 -13.79 -1.37 -52.12
CA ILE A 35 -13.53 -2.49 -51.20
C ILE A 35 -12.51 -2.09 -50.12
N LEU A 36 -11.44 -1.39 -50.50
CA LEU A 36 -10.42 -0.94 -49.56
C LEU A 36 -10.94 0.12 -48.60
N ASP A 37 -11.77 1.05 -49.09
CA ASP A 37 -12.44 2.05 -48.25
C ASP A 37 -13.41 1.39 -47.26
N ALA A 38 -14.21 0.42 -47.73
CA ALA A 38 -15.14 -0.33 -46.89
C ALA A 38 -14.44 -1.25 -45.86
N ALA A 39 -13.22 -1.70 -46.16
CA ALA A 39 -12.44 -2.52 -45.25
C ALA A 39 -11.84 -1.71 -44.08
N ASP A 40 -11.77 -0.38 -44.21
CA ASP A 40 -11.22 0.57 -43.24
C ASP A 40 -9.98 0.02 -42.51
N LEU A 41 -8.93 -0.27 -43.30
CA LEU A 41 -7.72 -0.92 -42.79
C LEU A 41 -6.94 -0.04 -41.79
N HIS A 42 -7.25 1.26 -41.72
CA HIS A 42 -6.63 2.22 -40.81
C HIS A 42 -7.27 2.21 -39.41
N SER A 43 -8.46 1.62 -39.25
CA SER A 43 -9.20 1.55 -37.97
C SER A 43 -8.50 0.74 -36.86
N THR A 44 -7.54 -0.10 -37.21
CA THR A 44 -6.83 -0.98 -36.27
C THR A 44 -5.41 -1.23 -36.77
N THR A 45 -4.47 -1.55 -35.88
CA THR A 45 -3.10 -1.98 -36.23
C THR A 45 -2.92 -3.50 -36.15
N ASP A 46 -3.92 -4.23 -35.66
CA ASP A 46 -3.88 -5.70 -35.60
C ASP A 46 -4.07 -6.29 -37.00
N MET A 47 -3.05 -6.97 -37.51
CA MET A 47 -3.06 -7.56 -38.85
C MET A 47 -4.10 -8.66 -39.03
N LYS A 48 -4.44 -9.44 -37.99
CA LYS A 48 -5.53 -10.43 -38.06
C LYS A 48 -6.88 -9.74 -38.17
N GLN A 49 -7.06 -8.64 -37.44
CA GLN A 49 -8.29 -7.85 -37.50
C GLN A 49 -8.43 -7.13 -38.84
N ARG A 50 -7.35 -6.52 -39.37
CA ARG A 50 -7.31 -5.97 -40.74
C ARG A 50 -7.67 -7.03 -41.78
N ALA A 51 -7.11 -8.23 -41.66
CA ALA A 51 -7.43 -9.32 -42.59
C ALA A 51 -8.87 -9.84 -42.45
N ARG A 52 -9.49 -9.76 -41.27
CA ARG A 52 -10.93 -10.05 -41.11
C ARG A 52 -11.78 -8.97 -41.77
N ASN A 53 -11.48 -7.70 -41.55
CA ASN A 53 -12.21 -6.58 -42.15
C ASN A 53 -12.10 -6.60 -43.68
N LEU A 54 -10.88 -6.79 -44.22
CA LEU A 54 -10.66 -6.92 -45.65
C LEU A 54 -11.40 -8.14 -46.24
N LYS A 55 -11.37 -9.28 -45.53
CA LYS A 55 -12.09 -10.48 -45.96
C LYS A 55 -13.60 -10.23 -46.00
N ALA A 56 -14.15 -9.54 -45.00
CA ALA A 56 -15.57 -9.17 -44.97
C ALA A 56 -15.93 -8.26 -46.15
N ALA A 57 -15.15 -7.20 -46.39
CA ALA A 57 -15.36 -6.28 -47.52
C ALA A 57 -15.27 -6.97 -48.88
N LEU A 58 -14.29 -7.87 -49.06
CA LEU A 58 -14.15 -8.69 -50.27
C LEU A 58 -15.36 -9.62 -50.45
N THR A 59 -15.85 -10.23 -49.37
CA THR A 59 -17.02 -11.13 -49.40
C THR A 59 -18.28 -10.37 -49.82
N THR A 60 -18.48 -9.15 -49.31
CA THR A 60 -19.59 -8.26 -49.72
C THR A 60 -19.54 -7.91 -51.20
N ALA A 61 -18.34 -7.85 -51.78
CA ALA A 61 -18.13 -7.64 -53.22
C ALA A 61 -18.10 -8.95 -54.04
N HIS A 62 -18.55 -10.07 -53.47
CA HIS A 62 -18.57 -11.41 -54.10
C HIS A 62 -17.17 -11.93 -54.51
N VAL A 63 -16.11 -11.49 -53.83
CA VAL A 63 -14.74 -11.98 -54.02
C VAL A 63 -14.38 -12.92 -52.88
N GLU A 64 -14.30 -14.22 -53.17
CA GLU A 64 -13.93 -15.22 -52.18
C GLU A 64 -12.42 -15.45 -52.13
N LEU A 65 -11.82 -15.14 -50.98
CA LEU A 65 -10.40 -15.42 -50.70
C LEU A 65 -10.24 -16.21 -49.40
N LYS A 66 -9.36 -17.21 -49.41
CA LYS A 66 -8.91 -17.90 -48.20
C LYS A 66 -8.27 -16.89 -47.24
N HIS A 67 -8.50 -17.05 -45.94
CA HIS A 67 -8.03 -16.09 -44.93
C HIS A 67 -6.49 -15.91 -44.95
N THR A 68 -5.74 -16.96 -45.26
CA THR A 68 -4.28 -16.91 -45.46
C THR A 68 -3.88 -16.00 -46.62
N HIS A 69 -4.62 -16.00 -47.73
CA HIS A 69 -4.38 -15.10 -48.85
C HIS A 69 -4.76 -13.67 -48.53
N VAL A 70 -5.76 -13.45 -47.67
CA VAL A 70 -6.11 -12.11 -47.20
C VAL A 70 -5.03 -11.55 -46.28
N LEU A 71 -4.42 -12.38 -45.42
CA LEU A 71 -3.26 -12.00 -44.61
C LEU A 71 -2.05 -11.60 -45.47
N GLU A 72 -1.76 -12.36 -46.53
CA GLU A 72 -0.72 -12.02 -47.51
C GLU A 72 -1.01 -10.72 -48.27
N LEU A 73 -2.27 -10.49 -48.62
CA LEU A 73 -2.71 -9.27 -49.29
C LEU A 73 -2.56 -8.05 -48.38
N VAL A 74 -3.02 -8.12 -47.13
CA VAL A 74 -2.81 -7.06 -46.12
C VAL A 74 -1.32 -6.79 -45.95
N ALA A 75 -0.49 -7.83 -45.84
CA ALA A 75 0.96 -7.65 -45.73
C ALA A 75 1.56 -6.90 -46.93
N LYS A 76 1.13 -7.23 -48.16
CA LYS A 76 1.59 -6.52 -49.37
C LYS A 76 1.09 -5.08 -49.45
N LEU A 77 -0.15 -4.80 -49.03
CA LEU A 77 -0.72 -3.45 -48.96
C LEU A 77 0.06 -2.55 -47.99
N GLU A 78 0.62 -3.14 -46.94
CA GLU A 78 1.46 -2.46 -45.94
C GLU A 78 2.96 -2.45 -46.30
N GLY A 79 3.33 -2.93 -47.50
CA GLY A 79 4.72 -2.92 -47.98
C GLY A 79 5.61 -4.03 -47.44
N TYR A 80 5.05 -5.06 -46.80
CA TYR A 80 5.82 -6.21 -46.33
C TYR A 80 5.96 -7.31 -47.41
N ALA A 81 7.15 -7.92 -47.46
CA ALA A 81 7.45 -9.01 -48.41
C ALA A 81 6.68 -10.32 -48.13
N SER A 82 6.21 -10.54 -46.90
CA SER A 82 5.39 -11.71 -46.53
C SER A 82 4.59 -11.46 -45.27
N TRP A 83 3.48 -12.18 -45.10
CA TRP A 83 2.65 -12.10 -43.89
C TRP A 83 3.40 -12.59 -42.63
N MET A 84 4.35 -13.51 -42.74
CA MET A 84 5.18 -13.93 -41.60
C MET A 84 6.11 -12.81 -41.12
N ARG A 85 6.72 -12.05 -42.03
CA ARG A 85 7.52 -10.85 -41.66
C ARG A 85 6.65 -9.74 -41.09
N ALA A 86 5.47 -9.52 -41.67
CA ALA A 86 4.50 -8.55 -41.16
C ALA A 86 3.97 -8.94 -39.76
N LYS A 87 3.78 -10.23 -39.48
CA LYS A 87 3.39 -10.74 -38.15
C LYS A 87 4.47 -10.51 -37.11
N VAL A 88 5.73 -10.81 -37.46
CA VAL A 88 6.88 -10.58 -36.57
C VAL A 88 7.06 -9.08 -36.30
N ALA A 89 6.92 -8.25 -37.34
CA ALA A 89 6.95 -6.79 -37.21
C ALA A 89 5.76 -6.23 -36.40
N SER A 90 4.53 -6.75 -36.56
CA SER A 90 3.37 -6.30 -35.77
C SER A 90 3.45 -6.70 -34.30
N THR A 91 4.12 -7.82 -33.98
CA THR A 91 4.44 -8.19 -32.59
C THR A 91 5.64 -7.43 -32.02
N GLN A 92 6.53 -6.91 -32.86
CA GLN A 92 7.68 -6.08 -32.44
C GLN A 92 7.34 -4.58 -32.39
N HIS A 93 6.22 -4.15 -32.97
CA HIS A 93 5.72 -2.78 -32.97
C HIS A 93 4.40 -2.65 -32.19
N THR A 94 4.37 -3.04 -30.92
CA THR A 94 3.50 -2.31 -29.99
C THR A 94 4.15 -0.95 -29.79
N ASP A 95 3.53 0.08 -30.36
CA ASP A 95 3.95 1.49 -30.30
C ASP A 95 3.79 2.03 -28.88
N ARG A 96 4.44 1.39 -27.90
CA ARG A 96 4.36 1.66 -26.47
C ARG A 96 5.64 2.34 -26.00
N VAL A 97 5.47 3.30 -25.11
CA VAL A 97 6.55 3.90 -24.34
C VAL A 97 6.16 3.91 -22.88
N TYR A 98 7.16 3.95 -22.02
CA TYR A 98 7.03 3.91 -20.58
C TYR A 98 7.50 5.25 -20.03
N PHE A 99 6.56 5.99 -19.46
CA PHE A 99 6.80 7.29 -18.86
C PHE A 99 7.13 7.08 -17.39
N LEU A 100 8.34 7.47 -16.98
CA LEU A 100 8.76 7.53 -15.59
C LEU A 100 8.59 8.96 -15.08
N GLN A 101 7.75 9.14 -14.06
CA GLN A 101 7.59 10.40 -13.34
C GLN A 101 8.16 10.28 -11.93
N THR A 102 8.79 11.36 -11.47
CA THR A 102 9.39 11.43 -10.14
C THR A 102 8.81 12.61 -9.40
N VAL A 103 8.27 12.36 -8.21
CA VAL A 103 7.70 13.37 -7.32
C VAL A 103 8.44 13.29 -6.00
N VAL A 104 9.03 14.41 -5.58
CA VAL A 104 9.73 14.53 -4.28
C VAL A 104 9.01 15.61 -3.49
N GLU A 105 8.55 15.28 -2.30
CA GLU A 105 7.79 16.20 -1.42
C GLU A 105 6.61 16.90 -2.13
N GLY A 106 5.89 16.15 -2.97
CA GLY A 106 4.77 16.68 -3.75
C GLY A 106 5.16 17.50 -4.98
N VAL A 107 6.46 17.71 -5.25
CA VAL A 107 6.96 18.45 -6.42
C VAL A 107 7.47 17.50 -7.50
N THR A 108 6.91 17.62 -8.71
CA THR A 108 7.39 16.85 -9.86
C THR A 108 8.77 17.34 -10.29
N GLN A 109 9.77 16.45 -10.23
CA GLN A 109 11.16 16.77 -10.56
C GLN A 109 11.47 16.70 -12.06
N GLY A 110 10.65 15.96 -12.82
CA GLY A 110 10.82 15.75 -14.25
C GLY A 110 10.23 14.42 -14.70
N HIS A 111 10.42 14.12 -15.99
CA HIS A 111 9.99 12.86 -16.57
C HIS A 111 11.03 12.28 -17.54
N ALA A 112 11.05 10.96 -17.65
CA ALA A 112 11.83 10.23 -18.63
C ALA A 112 10.92 9.31 -19.45
N VAL A 113 11.21 9.16 -20.73
CA VAL A 113 10.46 8.26 -21.63
C VAL A 113 11.38 7.15 -22.09
N SER A 114 10.95 5.91 -21.91
CA SER A 114 11.70 4.71 -22.33
C SER A 114 10.88 3.89 -23.32
N GLU A 115 11.54 3.23 -24.27
CA GLU A 115 10.86 2.31 -25.20
C GLU A 115 10.68 0.90 -24.62
N SER A 116 11.32 0.61 -23.48
CA SER A 116 11.18 -0.65 -22.76
C SER A 116 10.87 -0.46 -21.28
N ILE A 117 10.07 -1.37 -20.71
CA ILE A 117 9.79 -1.39 -19.26
C ILE A 117 11.07 -1.66 -18.47
N SER A 118 12.00 -2.46 -19.01
CA SER A 118 13.27 -2.79 -18.37
C SER A 118 14.13 -1.54 -18.17
N ASP A 119 14.18 -0.65 -19.16
CA ASP A 119 14.93 0.60 -19.07
C ASP A 119 14.25 1.57 -18.10
N ALA A 120 12.91 1.67 -18.15
CA ALA A 120 12.14 2.47 -17.20
C ALA A 120 12.36 2.00 -15.75
N VAL A 121 12.33 0.69 -15.50
CA VAL A 121 12.62 0.09 -14.18
C VAL A 121 14.08 0.33 -13.77
N SER A 122 15.02 0.26 -14.71
CA SER A 122 16.43 0.54 -14.42
C SER A 122 16.64 2.00 -14.01
N ALA A 123 15.96 2.94 -14.67
CA ALA A 123 15.98 4.35 -14.32
C ALA A 123 15.31 4.60 -12.96
N LEU A 124 14.13 3.99 -12.72
CA LEU A 124 13.43 4.04 -11.44
C LEU A 124 14.32 3.55 -10.29
N LEU A 125 14.97 2.39 -10.47
CA LEU A 125 15.86 1.81 -9.46
C LEU A 125 17.04 2.72 -9.14
N ARG A 126 17.69 3.31 -10.16
CA ARG A 126 18.78 4.26 -9.93
C ARG A 126 18.30 5.45 -9.08
N GLN A 127 17.20 6.08 -9.49
CA GLN A 127 16.65 7.23 -8.77
C GLN A 127 16.23 6.89 -7.34
N ALA A 128 15.54 5.76 -7.13
CA ALA A 128 15.15 5.31 -5.80
C ALA A 128 16.37 5.05 -4.90
N ILE A 129 17.40 4.39 -5.43
CA ILE A 129 18.63 4.08 -4.70
C ILE A 129 19.38 5.38 -4.35
N ASP A 130 19.46 6.33 -5.27
CA ASP A 130 20.15 7.62 -5.05
C ASP A 130 19.41 8.49 -4.01
N LEU A 131 18.08 8.45 -3.98
CA LEU A 131 17.26 9.19 -3.03
C LEU A 131 17.22 8.56 -1.62
N ILE A 132 17.51 7.25 -1.49
CA ILE A 132 17.65 6.59 -0.19
C ILE A 132 19.12 6.76 0.27
N PRO A 133 19.40 7.64 1.25
CA PRO A 133 20.73 8.19 1.49
C PRO A 133 21.74 7.16 1.98
N THR A 134 21.31 6.14 2.73
CA THR A 134 22.21 5.13 3.29
C THR A 134 21.65 3.73 3.17
N ARG A 135 22.53 2.72 3.25
CA ARG A 135 22.12 1.30 3.18
C ARG A 135 21.28 0.85 4.37
N ALA A 136 21.43 1.51 5.53
CA ALA A 136 20.76 1.15 6.78
C ALA A 136 19.59 2.10 7.10
N GLU A 137 19.31 3.10 6.25
CA GLU A 137 18.19 4.01 6.43
C GLU A 137 16.88 3.22 6.48
N PRO A 138 16.12 3.29 7.58
CA PRO A 138 14.80 2.68 7.64
C PRO A 138 13.89 3.31 6.60
N ALA A 139 13.38 2.49 5.69
CA ALA A 139 12.47 2.93 4.65
C ALA A 139 11.36 1.90 4.41
N PHE A 140 10.15 2.38 4.15
CA PHE A 140 9.06 1.58 3.61
C PHE A 140 8.80 1.99 2.17
N CYS A 141 8.97 1.04 1.26
CA CYS A 141 8.79 1.26 -0.18
C CYS A 141 7.51 0.55 -0.62
N GLU A 142 6.37 1.23 -0.56
CA GLU A 142 5.08 0.67 -0.95
C GLU A 142 4.97 0.55 -2.47
N LEU A 143 4.85 -0.69 -2.95
CA LEU A 143 4.72 -1.00 -4.37
C LEU A 143 3.24 -1.09 -4.75
N LYS A 144 2.68 0.01 -5.25
CA LYS A 144 1.32 0.08 -5.80
C LYS A 144 1.36 -0.31 -7.27
N ARG A 145 0.34 -1.03 -7.71
CA ARG A 145 0.28 -1.59 -9.06
C ARG A 145 -1.16 -1.76 -9.51
N ASN A 146 -1.41 -1.46 -10.77
CA ASN A 146 -2.61 -1.86 -11.49
C ASN A 146 -2.20 -2.26 -12.91
N SER A 147 -3.14 -2.54 -13.81
CA SER A 147 -2.82 -3.00 -15.16
C SER A 147 -2.05 -1.98 -16.01
N GLN A 148 -1.97 -0.72 -15.58
CA GLN A 148 -1.54 0.44 -16.36
C GLN A 148 -0.40 1.24 -15.72
N THR A 149 -0.25 1.16 -14.40
CA THR A 149 0.75 1.89 -13.62
C THR A 149 1.47 0.99 -12.62
N ILE A 150 2.76 1.27 -12.43
CA ILE A 150 3.56 0.78 -11.31
C ILE A 150 4.01 2.02 -10.55
N VAL A 151 3.73 2.09 -9.26
CA VAL A 151 4.11 3.22 -8.41
C VAL A 151 4.88 2.69 -7.21
N LEU A 152 6.05 3.28 -6.97
CA LEU A 152 6.85 3.04 -5.78
C LEU A 152 6.79 4.29 -4.91
N ASP A 153 5.97 4.24 -3.86
CA ASP A 153 5.91 5.27 -2.83
C ASP A 153 6.94 4.94 -1.74
N VAL A 154 7.84 5.87 -1.44
CA VAL A 154 8.93 5.64 -0.48
C VAL A 154 8.81 6.59 0.71
N SER A 155 8.52 5.99 1.87
CA SER A 155 8.51 6.63 3.18
C SER A 155 9.85 6.39 3.87
N LEU A 156 10.50 7.46 4.30
CA LEU A 156 11.82 7.44 4.95
C LEU A 156 11.73 8.07 6.35
N ALA A 157 12.55 7.57 7.27
CA ALA A 157 12.63 8.12 8.62
C ALA A 157 13.25 9.52 8.64
N ASN A 158 14.40 9.70 7.96
CA ASN A 158 15.20 10.92 8.07
C ASN A 158 15.33 11.72 6.76
N ALA A 159 14.83 11.19 5.65
CA ALA A 159 14.97 11.77 4.31
C ALA A 159 13.63 12.27 3.71
N PRO A 160 13.68 13.03 2.59
CA PRO A 160 12.48 13.45 1.88
C PRO A 160 11.68 12.25 1.38
N TRP A 161 10.36 12.37 1.43
CA TRP A 161 9.47 11.35 0.87
C TRP A 161 9.33 11.57 -0.63
N PHE A 162 9.24 10.47 -1.37
CA PHE A 162 9.14 10.53 -2.82
C PHE A 162 8.30 9.39 -3.40
N SER A 163 7.82 9.61 -4.61
CA SER A 163 7.09 8.64 -5.41
C SER A 163 7.69 8.57 -6.81
N LEU A 164 7.83 7.34 -7.31
CA LEU A 164 8.30 7.05 -8.66
C LEU A 164 7.21 6.25 -9.37
N SER A 165 6.66 6.77 -10.47
CA SER A 165 5.59 6.10 -11.21
C SER A 165 6.02 5.78 -12.64
N ILE A 166 5.81 4.54 -13.07
CA ILE A 166 5.93 4.11 -14.45
C ILE A 166 4.51 3.96 -15.01
N VAL A 167 4.23 4.68 -16.10
CA VAL A 167 2.95 4.65 -16.81
C VAL A 167 3.20 4.16 -18.24
N ALA A 168 2.48 3.13 -18.67
CA ALA A 168 2.57 2.65 -20.05
C ALA A 168 1.63 3.47 -20.96
N MET A 169 2.17 4.00 -22.06
CA MET A 169 1.46 4.91 -22.96
C MET A 169 1.76 4.58 -24.42
N ASN A 170 0.93 5.04 -25.35
CA ASN A 170 1.24 4.95 -26.78
C ASN A 170 2.28 6.01 -27.20
N LYS A 171 3.26 5.62 -28.03
CA LYS A 171 4.39 6.45 -28.51
C LYS A 171 3.95 7.73 -29.20
N TRP A 172 2.90 7.67 -30.02
CA TRP A 172 2.34 8.84 -30.71
C TRP A 172 1.80 9.92 -29.75
N GLN A 173 1.41 9.54 -28.53
CA GLN A 173 0.82 10.45 -27.53
C GLN A 173 1.83 11.01 -26.54
N ALA A 174 3.01 10.40 -26.42
CA ALA A 174 4.11 10.91 -25.57
C ALA A 174 4.57 12.33 -25.95
N HIS A 175 4.20 12.80 -27.15
CA HIS A 175 4.56 14.12 -27.68
C HIS A 175 3.37 15.09 -27.82
N LYS A 176 2.15 14.71 -27.40
CA LYS A 176 0.98 15.60 -27.45
C LYS A 176 0.62 16.09 -26.05
N ASN A 177 0.66 17.41 -25.85
CA ASN A 177 0.14 18.06 -24.65
C ASN A 177 -1.39 17.87 -24.60
N GLY A 178 -1.86 16.88 -23.85
CA GLY A 178 -3.28 16.66 -23.59
C GLY A 178 -3.66 15.18 -23.54
N GLN A 179 -4.17 14.75 -22.38
CA GLN A 179 -4.73 13.43 -22.03
C GLN A 179 -3.97 12.21 -22.56
N ALA A 180 -3.06 11.72 -21.72
CA ALA A 180 -2.44 10.41 -21.81
C ALA A 180 -3.51 9.30 -21.93
N VAL A 181 -3.61 8.60 -23.08
CA VAL A 181 -4.35 7.34 -23.12
C VAL A 181 -3.42 6.24 -22.63
N VAL A 182 -3.67 5.79 -21.40
CA VAL A 182 -2.85 4.79 -20.72
C VAL A 182 -3.15 3.41 -21.30
N THR A 183 -2.11 2.67 -21.65
CA THR A 183 -2.21 1.30 -22.17
C THR A 183 -1.85 0.29 -21.09
N PRO A 184 -2.53 -0.85 -21.01
CA PRO A 184 -2.15 -1.88 -20.05
C PRO A 184 -0.77 -2.47 -20.38
N PHE A 185 -0.02 -2.83 -19.35
CA PHE A 185 1.22 -3.59 -19.45
C PHE A 185 0.96 -4.99 -20.02
N ASP A 186 1.99 -5.60 -20.62
CA ASP A 186 2.02 -7.05 -20.73
C ASP A 186 2.22 -7.65 -19.32
N GLU A 187 1.44 -8.69 -18.98
CA GLU A 187 1.48 -9.25 -17.62
C GLU A 187 2.82 -9.90 -17.27
N ALA A 188 3.50 -10.52 -18.23
CA ALA A 188 4.79 -11.17 -17.99
C ALA A 188 5.89 -10.12 -17.79
N GLU A 189 5.89 -9.07 -18.62
CA GLU A 189 6.75 -7.90 -18.46
C GLU A 189 6.53 -7.20 -17.11
N GLN A 190 5.28 -6.97 -16.73
CA GLN A 190 4.94 -6.34 -15.46
C GLN A 190 5.38 -7.21 -14.27
N ARG A 191 5.14 -8.52 -14.32
CA ARG A 191 5.59 -9.48 -13.29
C ARG A 191 7.11 -9.42 -13.09
N GLN A 192 7.87 -9.43 -14.19
CA GLN A 192 9.33 -9.31 -14.13
C GLN A 192 9.78 -7.96 -13.60
N ALA A 193 9.11 -6.87 -13.99
CA ALA A 193 9.38 -5.53 -13.48
C ALA A 193 9.19 -5.45 -11.95
N LEU A 194 8.07 -5.94 -11.43
CA LEU A 194 7.77 -5.95 -9.99
C LEU A 194 8.81 -6.74 -9.19
N LEU A 195 9.14 -7.96 -9.65
CA LEU A 195 10.16 -8.79 -9.02
C LEU A 195 11.54 -8.12 -9.02
N ARG A 196 11.88 -7.46 -10.14
CA ARG A 196 13.15 -6.72 -10.27
C ARG A 196 13.19 -5.52 -9.33
N ILE A 197 12.11 -4.74 -9.23
CA ILE A 197 12.00 -3.60 -8.31
C ILE A 197 12.23 -4.07 -6.87
N ARG A 198 11.45 -5.06 -6.40
CA ARG A 198 11.57 -5.59 -5.04
C ARG A 198 13.00 -6.05 -4.73
N ASN A 199 13.52 -6.96 -5.55
CA ASN A 199 14.80 -7.60 -5.27
C ASN A 199 15.96 -6.59 -5.25
N ASN A 200 15.97 -5.62 -6.19
CA ASN A 200 17.08 -4.68 -6.30
C ASN A 200 17.06 -3.60 -5.21
N ILE A 201 15.89 -3.11 -4.81
CA ILE A 201 15.79 -2.14 -3.71
C ILE A 201 16.33 -2.77 -2.42
N GLU A 202 15.81 -3.94 -2.03
CA GLU A 202 16.20 -4.57 -0.76
C GLU A 202 17.65 -5.04 -0.75
N GLN A 203 18.22 -5.36 -1.91
CA GLN A 203 19.63 -5.70 -2.03
C GLN A 203 20.54 -4.46 -1.94
N ALA A 204 20.19 -3.38 -2.63
CA ALA A 204 20.97 -2.15 -2.68
C ALA A 204 20.83 -1.30 -1.40
N ARG A 205 19.66 -1.38 -0.75
CA ARG A 205 19.28 -0.67 0.47
C ARG A 205 18.66 -1.66 1.47
N PRO A 206 19.46 -2.46 2.18
CA PRO A 206 18.96 -3.48 3.11
C PRO A 206 18.10 -2.98 4.27
N GLY A 207 18.20 -1.70 4.66
CA GLY A 207 17.31 -1.06 5.63
C GLY A 207 15.92 -0.72 5.08
N ALA A 208 15.74 -0.77 3.76
CA ALA A 208 14.46 -0.59 3.10
C ALA A 208 13.67 -1.90 3.00
N LEU A 209 12.36 -1.83 3.24
CA LEU A 209 11.42 -2.93 3.08
C LEU A 209 10.40 -2.59 2.00
N VAL A 210 10.28 -3.44 0.98
CA VAL A 210 9.33 -3.22 -0.12
C VAL A 210 7.96 -3.79 0.24
N LEU A 211 6.96 -2.95 0.46
CA LEU A 211 5.64 -3.42 0.85
C LEU A 211 4.83 -3.85 -0.35
N ARG A 212 3.97 -4.85 -0.16
CA ARG A 212 3.23 -5.53 -1.22
C ARG A 212 4.20 -6.05 -2.29
N GLY A 213 5.40 -6.45 -1.88
CA GLY A 213 6.48 -6.86 -2.78
C GLY A 213 6.29 -8.27 -3.34
N SER A 214 5.51 -9.12 -2.67
CA SER A 214 5.21 -10.47 -3.14
C SER A 214 4.41 -10.45 -4.45
N VAL A 215 4.78 -11.32 -5.39
CA VAL A 215 4.16 -11.40 -6.73
C VAL A 215 3.80 -12.85 -7.00
N SER A 216 2.54 -13.13 -7.33
CA SER A 216 2.08 -14.50 -7.61
C SER A 216 2.57 -14.96 -8.99
N GLU A 217 2.99 -16.22 -9.07
CA GLU A 217 3.31 -16.88 -10.34
C GLU A 217 2.06 -17.30 -11.10
N ARG A 218 0.92 -17.47 -10.40
CA ARG A 218 -0.31 -18.05 -10.95
C ARG A 218 -1.42 -17.03 -11.17
N LEU A 219 -1.45 -15.98 -10.37
CA LEU A 219 -2.41 -14.88 -10.51
C LEU A 219 -1.81 -13.74 -11.34
N GLY A 220 -2.69 -12.83 -11.79
CA GLY A 220 -2.28 -11.62 -12.48
C GLY A 220 -1.37 -10.75 -11.60
N PRO A 221 -0.42 -10.00 -12.18
CA PRO A 221 0.63 -9.27 -11.45
C PRO A 221 0.08 -8.15 -10.55
N CYS A 222 -1.18 -7.76 -10.70
CA CYS A 222 -1.85 -6.76 -9.89
C CYS A 222 -2.26 -7.27 -8.48
N HIS A 223 -2.22 -8.58 -8.24
CA HIS A 223 -2.53 -9.13 -6.92
C HIS A 223 -1.36 -8.91 -5.95
N TYR A 224 -1.66 -8.63 -4.68
CA TYR A 224 -0.67 -8.57 -3.59
C TYR A 224 -1.04 -9.49 -2.44
N ALA A 225 -0.03 -9.89 -1.67
CA ALA A 225 -0.17 -10.84 -0.58
C ALA A 225 -0.66 -10.15 0.69
N VAL A 226 -1.57 -10.83 1.38
CA VAL A 226 -2.08 -10.57 2.73
C VAL A 226 -1.95 -11.88 3.49
N TRP A 227 -1.68 -11.84 4.79
CA TRP A 227 -1.53 -13.04 5.61
C TRP A 227 -2.62 -13.12 6.66
N GLN A 228 -3.08 -14.30 6.98
CA GLN A 228 -3.89 -14.54 8.16
C GLN A 228 -3.04 -15.37 9.12
N LEU A 229 -2.76 -14.80 10.29
CA LEU A 229 -1.97 -15.42 11.33
C LEU A 229 -2.88 -15.92 12.45
N THR A 230 -2.60 -17.13 12.93
CA THR A 230 -3.27 -17.76 14.07
C THR A 230 -2.22 -18.20 15.07
N ASN A 231 -2.27 -17.68 16.29
CA ASN A 231 -1.40 -18.10 17.37
C ASN A 231 -1.81 -19.49 17.91
N LEU A 232 -0.83 -20.29 18.34
CA LEU A 232 -1.03 -21.62 18.90
C LEU A 232 -1.17 -21.65 20.42
N GLN A 233 -0.45 -20.77 21.13
CA GLN A 233 -0.49 -20.69 22.59
C GLN A 233 -1.43 -19.59 23.08
N GLY A 234 -1.74 -18.65 22.20
CA GLY A 234 -2.75 -17.62 22.40
C GLY A 234 -3.93 -17.76 21.44
N SER A 235 -4.81 -16.79 21.51
CA SER A 235 -6.07 -16.68 20.77
C SER A 235 -5.99 -15.72 19.57
N LEU A 236 -4.80 -15.18 19.30
CA LEU A 236 -4.61 -14.18 18.25
C LEU A 236 -4.97 -14.78 16.89
N GLN A 237 -6.09 -14.33 16.31
CA GLN A 237 -6.40 -14.48 14.89
C GLN A 237 -6.39 -13.11 14.23
N ARG A 238 -5.39 -12.86 13.39
CA ARG A 238 -5.17 -11.54 12.79
C ARG A 238 -4.99 -11.64 11.28
N ILE A 239 -5.70 -10.78 10.56
CA ILE A 239 -5.39 -10.50 9.16
C ILE A 239 -4.33 -9.40 9.13
N ILE A 240 -3.22 -9.71 8.49
CA ILE A 240 -2.01 -8.93 8.33
C ILE A 240 -1.99 -8.39 6.90
N SER A 241 -2.11 -7.08 6.77
CA SER A 241 -2.38 -6.43 5.49
C SER A 241 -1.17 -6.32 4.56
N ASP A 242 0.03 -6.32 5.12
CA ASP A 242 1.30 -6.21 4.39
C ASP A 242 2.49 -6.70 5.23
N GLU A 243 3.68 -6.62 4.67
CA GLU A 243 4.91 -7.09 5.28
C GLU A 243 5.36 -6.29 6.52
N ARG A 244 4.91 -5.04 6.71
CA ARG A 244 5.28 -4.26 7.92
C ARG A 244 4.72 -4.96 9.15
N GLU A 245 3.43 -5.26 9.10
CA GLU A 245 2.72 -5.92 10.19
C GLU A 245 3.22 -7.35 10.39
N LEU A 246 3.46 -8.09 9.29
CA LEU A 246 4.01 -9.44 9.36
C LEU A 246 5.36 -9.46 10.09
N PHE A 247 6.26 -8.53 9.75
CA PHE A 247 7.61 -8.49 10.28
C PHE A 247 7.65 -7.95 11.72
N LEU A 248 6.71 -7.08 12.10
CA LEU A 248 6.46 -6.74 13.51
C LEU A 248 6.06 -7.99 14.31
N MET A 249 5.18 -8.83 13.78
CA MET A 249 4.79 -10.08 14.45
C MET A 249 5.96 -11.06 14.56
N PHE A 250 6.80 -11.16 13.52
CA PHE A 250 8.00 -11.99 13.55
C PHE A 250 9.02 -11.52 14.60
N ASP A 251 9.22 -10.21 14.74
CA ASP A 251 10.10 -9.65 15.78
C ASP A 251 9.53 -9.92 17.18
N ALA A 252 8.21 -9.75 17.37
CA ALA A 252 7.54 -9.97 18.66
C ALA A 252 7.69 -11.41 19.17
N ILE A 253 7.52 -12.40 18.30
CA ILE A 253 7.69 -13.81 18.69
C ILE A 253 9.16 -14.27 18.70
N ALA A 254 10.09 -13.39 18.28
CA ALA A 254 11.48 -13.73 17.98
C ALA A 254 11.59 -14.93 17.01
N CYS A 255 10.91 -14.79 15.87
CA CYS A 255 10.78 -15.83 14.85
C CYS A 255 12.14 -16.26 14.29
N ALA A 256 12.40 -17.56 14.31
CA ALA A 256 13.70 -18.13 13.91
C ALA A 256 13.59 -19.18 12.81
N SER A 257 12.43 -19.83 12.64
CA SER A 257 12.28 -20.91 11.65
C SER A 257 10.85 -21.04 11.12
N VAL A 258 10.73 -21.80 10.02
CA VAL A 258 9.44 -22.17 9.41
C VAL A 258 9.31 -23.68 9.43
N GLU A 259 8.18 -24.16 9.91
CA GLU A 259 7.79 -25.56 9.91
C GLU A 259 6.50 -25.76 9.10
N GLN A 260 6.23 -27.01 8.73
CA GLN A 260 4.95 -27.40 8.14
C GLN A 260 4.38 -28.54 8.97
N ALA A 261 3.28 -28.28 9.67
CA ALA A 261 2.59 -29.23 10.53
C ALA A 261 1.13 -29.34 10.11
N HIS A 262 0.62 -30.55 9.89
CA HIS A 262 -0.78 -30.80 9.50
C HIS A 262 -1.28 -29.96 8.31
N CYS A 263 -0.42 -29.79 7.29
CA CYS A 263 -0.67 -28.94 6.12
C CYS A 263 -0.76 -27.43 6.38
N ALA A 264 -0.58 -26.96 7.62
CA ALA A 264 -0.42 -25.55 7.96
C ALA A 264 1.06 -25.16 7.95
N LEU A 265 1.36 -23.95 7.48
CA LEU A 265 2.67 -23.34 7.58
C LEU A 265 2.79 -22.61 8.91
N ARG A 266 3.88 -22.85 9.63
CA ARG A 266 4.07 -22.37 11.00
C ARG A 266 5.37 -21.61 11.11
N PHE A 267 5.30 -20.36 11.56
CA PHE A 267 6.45 -19.56 11.95
C PHE A 267 6.74 -19.80 13.43
N VAL A 268 7.92 -20.34 13.73
CA VAL A 268 8.32 -20.74 15.08
C VAL A 268 9.37 -19.76 15.61
N GLY A 269 9.04 -19.11 16.73
CA GLY A 269 9.92 -18.24 17.48
C GLY A 269 10.18 -18.75 18.90
N THR A 270 11.07 -18.06 19.63
CA THR A 270 11.39 -18.44 21.01
C THR A 270 10.28 -18.07 21.99
N ASN A 271 9.49 -17.06 21.67
CA ASN A 271 8.43 -16.55 22.55
C ASN A 271 7.07 -17.16 22.20
N ASP A 272 6.82 -17.46 20.92
CA ASP A 272 5.56 -18.04 20.45
C ASP A 272 5.68 -18.67 19.05
N SER A 273 4.58 -19.22 18.54
CA SER A 273 4.45 -19.77 17.19
C SER A 273 3.15 -19.34 16.52
N LEU A 274 3.22 -19.01 15.23
CA LEU A 274 2.11 -18.51 14.44
C LEU A 274 1.88 -19.40 13.22
N ASP A 275 0.70 -20.00 13.12
CA ASP A 275 0.22 -20.60 11.88
C ASP A 275 -0.18 -19.49 10.90
N ALA A 276 0.21 -19.64 9.63
CA ALA A 276 0.03 -18.62 8.62
C ALA A 276 -0.62 -19.18 7.36
N THR A 277 -1.66 -18.50 6.89
CA THR A 277 -2.20 -18.66 5.54
C THR A 277 -1.99 -17.37 4.75
N ARG A 278 -1.84 -17.49 3.44
CA ARG A 278 -1.67 -16.32 2.55
C ARG A 278 -2.87 -16.21 1.63
N VAL A 279 -3.40 -15.01 1.53
CA VAL A 279 -4.50 -14.63 0.64
C VAL A 279 -3.97 -13.57 -0.31
N TRP A 280 -4.37 -13.65 -1.57
CA TRP A 280 -4.07 -12.65 -2.57
C TRP A 280 -5.26 -11.71 -2.73
N VAL A 281 -4.99 -10.41 -2.72
CA VAL A 281 -6.00 -9.37 -2.92
C VAL A 281 -5.70 -8.63 -4.21
N ASP A 282 -6.70 -8.45 -5.06
CA ASP A 282 -6.57 -7.59 -6.23
C ASP A 282 -6.39 -6.12 -5.81
N SER A 283 -5.43 -5.43 -6.40
CA SER A 283 -5.23 -3.99 -6.30
C SER A 283 -6.50 -3.15 -6.49
N ALA A 284 -7.47 -3.61 -7.29
CA ALA A 284 -8.75 -2.91 -7.50
C ALA A 284 -9.75 -3.11 -6.34
N GLY A 285 -9.42 -3.92 -5.33
CA GLY A 285 -10.24 -4.15 -4.13
C GLY A 285 -11.48 -5.04 -4.34
N SER A 286 -11.64 -5.62 -5.53
CA SER A 286 -12.86 -6.33 -5.95
C SER A 286 -12.85 -7.83 -5.67
N GLU A 287 -11.69 -8.49 -5.57
CA GLU A 287 -11.59 -9.94 -5.41
C GLU A 287 -10.44 -10.35 -4.50
N SER A 288 -10.71 -11.32 -3.61
CA SER A 288 -9.69 -12.06 -2.88
C SER A 288 -9.63 -13.51 -3.37
N ARG A 289 -8.42 -14.03 -3.51
CA ARG A 289 -8.17 -15.40 -4.00
C ARG A 289 -7.17 -16.10 -3.10
N THR A 290 -7.40 -17.38 -2.85
CA THR A 290 -6.44 -18.23 -2.17
C THR A 290 -5.57 -18.94 -3.22
N ASP A 291 -4.27 -18.89 -3.02
CA ASP A 291 -3.27 -19.63 -3.79
C ASP A 291 -2.41 -20.38 -2.77
N PRO A 292 -2.07 -21.66 -2.98
CA PRO A 292 -1.23 -22.42 -2.06
C PRO A 292 -0.01 -21.62 -1.58
N TYR A 293 0.02 -21.33 -0.29
CA TYR A 293 1.18 -20.78 0.36
C TYR A 293 2.15 -21.92 0.62
N THR A 294 3.30 -21.91 -0.03
CA THR A 294 4.27 -23.01 0.04
C THR A 294 5.30 -22.76 1.13
N ARG A 295 5.91 -23.84 1.66
CA ARG A 295 6.99 -23.74 2.64
C ARG A 295 8.16 -22.89 2.15
N GLN A 296 8.52 -23.04 0.87
CA GLN A 296 9.59 -22.26 0.26
C GLN A 296 9.30 -20.76 0.28
N GLU A 297 8.06 -20.35 0.02
CA GLU A 297 7.67 -18.93 0.07
C GLU A 297 7.68 -18.40 1.50
N ALA A 298 7.20 -19.16 2.47
CA ALA A 298 7.28 -18.79 3.88
C ALA A 298 8.73 -18.67 4.37
N GLU A 299 9.61 -19.57 3.95
CA GLU A 299 11.05 -19.47 4.21
C GLU A 299 11.66 -18.23 3.55
N GLN A 300 11.22 -17.85 2.33
CA GLN A 300 11.66 -16.61 1.68
C GLN A 300 11.21 -15.37 2.45
N ASP A 301 9.97 -15.34 2.93
CA ASP A 301 9.45 -14.24 3.76
C ASP A 301 10.23 -14.12 5.08
N LEU A 302 10.54 -15.23 5.74
CA LEU A 302 11.40 -15.25 6.93
C LEU A 302 12.83 -14.76 6.63
N GLN A 303 13.46 -15.24 5.54
CA GLN A 303 14.81 -14.80 5.17
C GLN A 303 14.85 -13.32 4.81
N ARG A 304 13.79 -12.80 4.22
CA ARG A 304 13.62 -11.38 3.93
C ARG A 304 13.52 -10.56 5.22
N PHE A 305 12.70 -11.01 6.19
CA PHE A 305 12.65 -10.44 7.53
C PHE A 305 14.02 -10.41 8.20
N LEU A 306 14.72 -11.55 8.27
CA LEU A 306 16.01 -11.64 8.95
C LEU A 306 17.08 -10.74 8.33
N ARG A 307 17.11 -10.63 6.99
CA ARG A 307 18.03 -9.72 6.29
C ARG A 307 17.73 -8.25 6.61
N TRP A 308 16.47 -7.87 6.56
CA TRP A 308 16.03 -6.51 6.89
C TRP A 308 16.30 -6.19 8.37
N ARG A 309 15.90 -7.06 9.29
CA ARG A 309 16.10 -6.92 10.74
C ARG A 309 17.57 -6.68 11.12
N ARG A 310 18.50 -7.37 10.46
CA ARG A 310 19.95 -7.23 10.66
C ARG A 310 20.52 -5.91 10.12
N ALA A 311 19.86 -5.29 9.15
CA ALA A 311 20.30 -4.04 8.55
C ALA A 311 19.79 -2.80 9.30
N LEU A 312 18.73 -2.95 10.10
CA LEU A 312 18.18 -1.86 10.89
C LEU A 312 19.14 -1.42 12.01
N PRO A 313 19.27 -0.11 12.28
CA PRO A 313 20.09 0.41 13.37
C PRO A 313 19.49 0.16 14.77
N GLY A 314 18.21 -0.21 14.85
CA GLY A 314 17.47 -0.43 16.10
C GLY A 314 16.55 -1.65 16.04
N SER A 315 15.49 -1.64 16.86
CA SER A 315 14.41 -2.64 16.80
C SER A 315 13.47 -2.38 15.62
N VAL A 316 12.69 -3.38 15.22
CA VAL A 316 11.63 -3.21 14.20
C VAL A 316 10.63 -2.14 14.62
N ALA A 317 10.23 -2.17 15.89
CA ALA A 317 9.34 -1.16 16.47
C ALA A 317 9.92 0.26 16.35
N SER A 318 11.22 0.44 16.63
CA SER A 318 11.87 1.76 16.51
C SER A 318 11.94 2.24 15.06
N ALA A 319 12.16 1.33 14.09
CA ALA A 319 12.15 1.67 12.67
C ALA A 319 10.75 2.10 12.20
N PHE A 320 9.71 1.37 12.62
CA PHE A 320 8.33 1.72 12.34
C PHE A 320 7.95 3.07 12.95
N GLN A 321 8.28 3.29 14.22
CA GLN A 321 8.02 4.56 14.91
C GLN A 321 8.75 5.72 14.24
N ALA A 322 10.02 5.55 13.87
CA ALA A 322 10.79 6.59 13.19
C ALA A 322 10.18 7.00 11.83
N ILE A 323 9.66 6.04 11.07
CA ILE A 323 9.01 6.33 9.77
C ILE A 323 7.58 6.90 9.98
N ALA A 324 6.82 6.36 10.93
CA ALA A 324 5.42 6.73 11.15
C ALA A 324 5.26 8.08 11.88
N GLN A 325 6.12 8.39 12.84
CA GLN A 325 6.05 9.60 13.68
C GLN A 325 6.95 10.74 13.17
N GLY A 326 7.80 10.48 12.18
CA GLY A 326 8.73 11.43 11.56
C GLY A 326 9.70 12.11 12.53
N GLY A 327 10.24 13.26 12.11
CA GLY A 327 11.26 13.98 12.86
C GLY A 327 10.72 14.52 14.18
N GLY A 328 11.34 14.14 15.31
CA GLY A 328 10.96 14.63 16.64
C GLY A 328 9.92 13.80 17.38
N SER A 329 9.78 12.50 17.04
CA SER A 329 8.99 11.48 17.76
C SER A 329 8.66 11.86 19.21
N LYS A 330 7.39 12.22 19.42
CA LYS A 330 6.81 12.38 20.76
C LYS A 330 6.13 11.07 21.12
N GLU A 331 6.26 10.66 22.38
CA GLU A 331 5.71 9.42 22.93
C GLU A 331 4.17 9.27 22.82
N TRP A 332 3.49 10.35 22.46
CA TRP A 332 2.04 10.51 22.40
C TRP A 332 1.61 10.90 20.98
N ALA A 333 0.60 10.21 20.46
CA ALA A 333 0.02 10.47 19.15
C ALA A 333 -1.50 10.23 19.18
N VAL A 334 -2.21 10.86 18.24
CA VAL A 334 -3.65 10.72 18.04
C VAL A 334 -3.95 10.22 16.64
N LYS A 335 -5.06 9.46 16.51
CA LYS A 335 -5.53 8.95 15.21
C LYS A 335 -6.24 10.04 14.40
N VAL A 336 -5.58 10.48 13.33
CA VAL A 336 -6.13 11.40 12.33
C VAL A 336 -6.92 10.62 11.28
N ASP A 337 -8.08 11.13 10.93
CA ASP A 337 -8.88 10.64 9.82
C ASP A 337 -8.40 11.32 8.52
N TYR A 338 -7.56 10.62 7.76
CA TYR A 338 -7.00 11.18 6.54
C TYR A 338 -8.07 11.43 5.47
N GLU A 339 -9.16 10.65 5.44
CA GLU A 339 -10.26 10.87 4.49
C GLU A 339 -10.98 12.19 4.79
N LYS A 340 -11.21 12.51 6.09
CA LYS A 340 -11.74 13.82 6.49
C LYS A 340 -10.77 14.94 6.12
N LEU A 341 -9.47 14.77 6.37
CA LEU A 341 -8.46 15.75 5.98
C LEU A 341 -8.46 15.99 4.46
N GLU A 342 -8.47 14.93 3.67
CA GLU A 342 -8.50 15.00 2.20
C GLU A 342 -9.78 15.69 1.70
N ALA A 343 -10.94 15.37 2.26
CA ALA A 343 -12.19 16.04 1.92
C ALA A 343 -12.15 17.55 2.22
N GLN A 344 -11.55 17.96 3.34
CA GLN A 344 -11.40 19.38 3.69
C GLN A 344 -10.44 20.12 2.76
N LEU A 345 -9.35 19.46 2.38
CA LEU A 345 -8.40 19.98 1.38
C LEU A 345 -9.06 20.16 0.02
N GLN A 346 -9.83 19.17 -0.44
CA GLN A 346 -10.57 19.25 -1.70
C GLN A 346 -11.61 20.39 -1.69
N GLN A 347 -12.37 20.55 -0.60
CA GLN A 347 -13.35 21.63 -0.46
C GLN A 347 -12.72 23.04 -0.55
N ARG A 348 -11.43 23.16 -0.22
CA ARG A 348 -10.68 24.42 -0.22
C ARG A 348 -9.75 24.56 -1.43
N GLU A 349 -9.81 23.62 -2.38
CA GLU A 349 -8.91 23.53 -3.53
C GLU A 349 -7.42 23.62 -3.13
N MET A 350 -7.07 23.08 -1.96
CA MET A 350 -5.74 23.16 -1.38
C MET A 350 -5.03 21.81 -1.50
N SER A 351 -3.79 21.82 -1.98
CA SER A 351 -2.94 20.63 -2.00
C SER A 351 -2.29 20.36 -0.63
N VAL A 352 -1.90 19.11 -0.38
CA VAL A 352 -1.12 18.74 0.82
C VAL A 352 0.17 19.58 0.96
N ALA A 353 0.81 19.92 -0.17
CA ALA A 353 2.03 20.74 -0.16
C ALA A 353 1.76 22.20 0.22
N GLU A 354 0.61 22.74 -0.15
CA GLU A 354 0.18 24.08 0.27
C GLU A 354 -0.19 24.10 1.75
N LEU A 355 -0.89 23.07 2.25
CA LEU A 355 -1.17 22.92 3.68
C LEU A 355 0.14 22.86 4.49
N ALA A 356 1.10 22.01 4.07
CA ALA A 356 2.42 21.88 4.72
C ALA A 356 3.13 23.23 4.84
N ARG A 357 3.13 24.00 3.75
CA ARG A 357 3.70 25.36 3.72
C ARG A 357 2.95 26.33 4.63
N ALA A 358 1.61 26.26 4.67
CA ALA A 358 0.77 27.12 5.50
C ALA A 358 1.01 26.90 7.00
N ILE A 359 1.19 25.64 7.43
CA ILE A 359 1.46 25.30 8.83
C ILE A 359 2.95 25.32 9.20
N GLY A 360 3.85 25.45 8.22
CA GLY A 360 5.29 25.52 8.45
C GLY A 360 5.95 24.18 8.78
N VAL A 361 5.41 23.06 8.32
CA VAL A 361 6.00 21.72 8.51
C VAL A 361 6.47 21.10 7.18
N PRO A 362 7.44 20.17 7.21
CA PRO A 362 7.80 19.37 6.04
C PRO A 362 6.59 18.65 5.42
N TYR A 363 6.52 18.60 4.08
CA TYR A 363 5.46 17.88 3.35
C TYR A 363 5.24 16.44 3.88
N ARG A 364 6.34 15.75 4.19
CA ARG A 364 6.31 14.38 4.70
C ARG A 364 5.48 14.21 5.97
N ASP A 365 5.39 15.24 6.83
CA ASP A 365 4.70 15.13 8.12
C ASP A 365 3.18 15.14 7.98
N ILE A 366 2.65 15.74 6.90
CA ILE A 366 1.24 15.62 6.55
C ILE A 366 1.01 14.39 5.69
N PHE A 367 1.85 14.16 4.68
CA PHE A 367 1.62 13.08 3.73
C PHE A 367 1.66 11.69 4.39
N ARG A 368 2.46 11.51 5.45
CA ARG A 368 2.47 10.27 6.24
C ARG A 368 1.13 9.93 6.89
N LEU A 369 0.27 10.91 7.13
CA LEU A 369 -1.04 10.69 7.74
C LEU A 369 -1.93 9.82 6.85
N ARG A 370 -1.69 9.79 5.53
CA ARG A 370 -2.34 8.89 4.57
C ARG A 370 -2.15 7.42 4.92
N ASP A 371 -0.93 7.05 5.33
CA ASP A 371 -0.52 5.65 5.47
C ASP A 371 -0.50 5.20 6.94
N TYR A 372 -0.31 6.15 7.87
CA TYR A 372 -0.16 5.86 9.29
C TYR A 372 -1.30 6.42 10.15
N GLU A 373 -2.03 7.43 9.69
CA GLU A 373 -3.12 8.07 10.44
C GLU A 373 -2.68 8.59 11.83
N MET A 374 -1.39 8.86 12.07
CA MET A 374 -0.87 9.22 13.40
C MET A 374 -0.19 10.59 13.37
N ALA A 375 -0.69 11.50 14.21
CA ALA A 375 -0.13 12.85 14.38
C ALA A 375 0.15 13.14 15.85
N ASP A 376 1.11 14.01 16.11
CA ASP A 376 1.25 14.61 17.43
C ASP A 376 0.23 15.76 17.60
N ALA A 377 0.12 16.27 18.82
CA ALA A 377 -0.87 17.30 19.13
C ALA A 377 -0.66 18.61 18.37
N GLU A 378 0.61 18.99 18.19
CA GLU A 378 1.01 20.23 17.55
C GLU A 378 0.62 20.24 16.07
N LEU A 379 0.89 19.14 15.36
CA LEU A 379 0.51 18.99 13.96
C LEU A 379 -1.00 19.07 13.78
N VAL A 380 -1.79 18.40 14.63
CA VAL A 380 -3.26 18.47 14.56
C VAL A 380 -3.76 19.90 14.80
N LEU A 381 -3.25 20.58 15.82
CA LEU A 381 -3.65 21.96 16.12
C LEU A 381 -3.32 22.92 14.97
N ASN A 382 -2.13 22.79 14.39
CA ASN A 382 -1.71 23.62 13.27
C ASN A 382 -2.56 23.35 12.01
N MET A 383 -2.84 22.08 11.69
CA MET A 383 -3.74 21.71 10.58
C MET A 383 -5.15 22.22 10.80
N ALA A 384 -5.71 22.05 12.00
CA ALA A 384 -7.04 22.52 12.35
C ALA A 384 -7.14 24.05 12.22
N SER A 385 -6.12 24.77 12.69
CA SER A 385 -6.04 26.23 12.55
C SER A 385 -5.92 26.68 11.09
N ALA A 386 -5.11 26.02 10.26
CA ALA A 386 -4.93 26.40 8.86
C ALA A 386 -6.18 26.10 8.00
N LEU A 387 -6.97 25.11 8.39
CA LEU A 387 -8.20 24.73 7.70
C LEU A 387 -9.46 25.44 8.27
N ASP A 388 -9.32 26.20 9.35
CA ASP A 388 -10.41 26.82 10.10
C ASP A 388 -11.44 25.77 10.59
N LEU A 389 -10.94 24.75 11.28
CA LEU A 389 -11.70 23.60 11.80
C LEU A 389 -11.41 23.39 13.28
N THR A 390 -12.30 22.66 13.97
CA THR A 390 -11.96 22.10 15.28
C THR A 390 -11.08 20.87 15.12
N PRO A 391 -10.13 20.59 16.03
CA PRO A 391 -9.28 19.40 15.97
C PRO A 391 -10.06 18.11 15.78
N THR A 392 -11.19 17.96 16.48
CA THR A 392 -12.09 16.79 16.41
C THR A 392 -12.58 16.46 15.01
N ASN A 393 -12.70 17.45 14.12
CA ASN A 393 -13.15 17.25 12.74
C ASN A 393 -12.06 16.63 11.85
N LEU A 394 -10.83 16.54 12.34
CA LEU A 394 -9.72 15.85 11.68
C LEU A 394 -9.45 14.47 12.29
N LEU A 395 -10.13 14.09 13.38
CA LEU A 395 -9.83 12.84 14.09
C LEU A 395 -10.78 11.72 13.67
N LYS A 396 -10.26 10.50 13.77
CA LYS A 396 -11.03 9.29 13.54
C LYS A 396 -11.93 9.06 14.74
N GLU A 397 -13.21 8.80 14.48
CA GLU A 397 -14.12 8.36 15.55
C GLU A 397 -13.75 6.92 15.91
N THR A 398 -12.91 6.77 16.93
CA THR A 398 -12.48 5.45 17.40
C THR A 398 -13.17 5.13 18.71
N THR A 399 -13.85 3.99 18.77
CA THR A 399 -14.34 3.40 20.03
C THR A 399 -13.20 2.93 20.95
N GLY A 400 -11.97 2.82 20.43
CA GLY A 400 -10.77 2.49 21.19
C GLY A 400 -9.48 3.01 20.54
N THR A 401 -8.51 3.37 21.36
CA THR A 401 -7.19 3.89 20.97
C THR A 401 -6.25 2.75 20.60
N LEU A 402 -5.12 3.02 19.93
CA LEU A 402 -4.16 1.96 19.60
C LEU A 402 -3.57 1.41 20.90
N GLY A 403 -3.96 0.19 21.26
CA GLY A 403 -3.63 -0.43 22.54
C GLY A 403 -2.67 -1.60 22.41
N PHE A 404 -1.83 -1.79 23.43
CA PHE A 404 -0.93 -2.93 23.57
C PHE A 404 -1.33 -3.74 24.80
N GLU A 405 -1.26 -5.07 24.70
CA GLU A 405 -1.39 -5.95 25.86
C GLU A 405 -0.32 -5.61 26.90
N ILE A 406 -0.72 -5.65 28.17
CA ILE A 406 0.12 -5.34 29.32
C ILE A 406 0.51 -6.62 30.02
N ASP A 407 1.78 -7.00 29.85
CA ASP A 407 2.31 -8.23 30.44
C ASP A 407 2.56 -8.10 31.94
N ASN A 408 3.02 -6.93 32.39
CA ASN A 408 3.40 -6.65 33.77
C ASN A 408 3.20 -5.18 34.18
N GLY A 409 3.20 -4.93 35.49
CA GLY A 409 2.97 -3.62 36.09
C GLY A 409 4.02 -2.58 35.70
N GLY A 410 5.29 -2.97 35.56
CA GLY A 410 6.35 -2.07 35.10
C GLY A 410 6.14 -1.59 33.65
N MET A 411 5.57 -2.44 32.79
CA MET A 411 5.15 -2.04 31.45
C MET A 411 4.00 -1.03 31.49
N LEU A 412 3.00 -1.26 32.35
CA LEU A 412 1.88 -0.34 32.51
C LEU A 412 2.31 1.05 33.01
N LEU A 413 3.21 1.11 34.01
CA LEU A 413 3.76 2.36 34.51
C LEU A 413 4.50 3.14 33.42
N ARG A 414 5.35 2.47 32.64
CA ARG A 414 6.01 3.09 31.49
C ARG A 414 5.01 3.59 30.46
N MET A 415 3.96 2.83 30.17
CA MET A 415 2.90 3.27 29.26
C MET A 415 2.14 4.49 29.79
N ALA A 416 1.96 4.61 31.11
CA ALA A 416 1.30 5.75 31.74
C ALA A 416 2.18 7.02 31.83
N ALA A 417 3.48 6.91 31.59
CA ALA A 417 4.40 8.04 31.71
C ALA A 417 3.96 9.24 30.82
N GLY A 418 3.78 10.39 31.46
CA GLY A 418 3.32 11.63 30.79
C GLY A 418 1.83 11.68 30.48
N ALA A 419 1.03 10.72 30.98
CA ALA A 419 -0.42 10.79 30.93
C ALA A 419 -0.94 11.88 31.87
N GLN A 420 -1.96 12.60 31.43
CA GLN A 420 -2.62 13.66 32.22
C GLN A 420 -4.04 13.27 32.60
N THR A 421 -4.63 12.32 31.88
CA THR A 421 -5.96 11.78 32.14
C THR A 421 -5.97 10.28 31.92
N TYR A 422 -6.83 9.60 32.66
CA TYR A 422 -7.01 8.16 32.58
C TYR A 422 -8.46 7.85 32.20
N GLY A 423 -8.66 6.81 31.41
CA GLY A 423 -9.97 6.30 31.05
C GLY A 423 -9.97 4.78 31.03
N SER A 424 -11.16 4.19 31.12
CA SER A 424 -11.32 2.75 31.02
C SER A 424 -12.46 2.37 30.07
N LEU A 425 -12.31 1.24 29.39
CA LEU A 425 -13.29 0.67 28.47
C LEU A 425 -13.37 -0.84 28.68
N MET A 426 -14.56 -1.37 28.93
CA MET A 426 -14.76 -2.82 28.96
C MET A 426 -14.95 -3.34 27.53
N GLY A 427 -14.17 -4.36 27.15
CA GLY A 427 -14.29 -5.02 25.85
C GLY A 427 -15.61 -5.78 25.73
N GLU A 428 -16.13 -5.88 24.50
CA GLU A 428 -17.40 -6.55 24.21
C GLU A 428 -17.38 -8.05 24.52
N SER A 429 -16.19 -8.66 24.62
CA SER A 429 -16.06 -10.08 24.91
C SER A 429 -16.10 -10.44 26.40
N VAL A 430 -16.07 -9.44 27.28
CA VAL A 430 -16.17 -9.66 28.72
C VAL A 430 -17.56 -10.18 29.04
N ALA A 431 -17.62 -11.39 29.61
CA ALA A 431 -18.89 -11.98 30.01
C ALA A 431 -19.60 -11.09 31.04
N PRO A 432 -20.95 -10.94 30.97
CA PRO A 432 -21.70 -10.11 31.91
C PRO A 432 -21.47 -10.46 33.38
N ALA A 433 -21.16 -11.72 33.69
CA ALA A 433 -20.85 -12.18 35.04
C ALA A 433 -19.54 -11.62 35.62
N LEU A 434 -18.58 -11.25 34.77
CA LEU A 434 -17.27 -10.70 35.16
C LEU A 434 -17.23 -9.17 35.09
N ALA A 435 -18.30 -8.52 34.60
CA ALA A 435 -18.29 -7.11 34.26
C ALA A 435 -18.00 -6.19 35.46
N GLU A 436 -18.57 -6.48 36.63
CA GLU A 436 -18.32 -5.69 37.85
C GLU A 436 -16.88 -5.87 38.34
N ASP A 437 -16.38 -7.10 38.39
CA ASP A 437 -15.00 -7.38 38.80
C ASP A 437 -14.00 -6.69 37.87
N VAL A 438 -14.24 -6.76 36.56
CA VAL A 438 -13.40 -6.06 35.56
C VAL A 438 -13.44 -4.55 35.74
N ARG A 439 -14.61 -3.98 36.02
CA ARG A 439 -14.73 -2.53 36.26
C ARG A 439 -13.97 -2.10 37.51
N VAL A 440 -14.02 -2.90 38.58
CA VAL A 440 -13.23 -2.68 39.80
C VAL A 440 -11.73 -2.77 39.50
N GLN A 441 -11.28 -3.80 38.77
CA GLN A 441 -9.85 -3.95 38.46
C GLN A 441 -9.32 -2.84 37.55
N LEU A 442 -10.10 -2.40 36.56
CA LEU A 442 -9.77 -1.24 35.73
C LEU A 442 -9.64 0.04 36.57
N GLN A 443 -10.56 0.26 37.52
CA GLN A 443 -10.49 1.42 38.42
C GLN A 443 -9.27 1.33 39.34
N ASN A 444 -8.99 0.18 39.93
CA ASN A 444 -7.82 -0.03 40.77
C ASN A 444 -6.53 0.27 40.00
N CYS A 445 -6.42 -0.16 38.74
CA CYS A 445 -5.29 0.20 37.88
C CYS A 445 -5.16 1.72 37.73
N ILE A 446 -6.26 2.43 37.45
CA ILE A 446 -6.25 3.89 37.32
C ILE A 446 -5.80 4.55 38.63
N ASP A 447 -6.35 4.13 39.77
CA ASP A 447 -6.00 4.69 41.08
C ASP A 447 -4.49 4.54 41.37
N TRP A 448 -3.92 3.38 41.05
CA TRP A 448 -2.47 3.14 41.18
C TRP A 448 -1.63 4.00 40.24
N LEU A 449 -2.10 4.24 39.01
CA LEU A 449 -1.42 5.11 38.05
C LEU A 449 -1.52 6.59 38.41
N GLU A 450 -2.64 7.03 38.99
CA GLU A 450 -2.80 8.37 39.53
C GLU A 450 -1.87 8.62 40.72
N ILE A 451 -1.75 7.66 41.63
CA ILE A 451 -0.76 7.71 42.72
C ILE A 451 0.65 7.86 42.15
N ALA A 452 1.01 7.05 41.15
CA ALA A 452 2.32 7.12 40.50
C ALA A 452 2.57 8.50 39.85
N ALA A 453 1.55 9.11 39.24
CA ALA A 453 1.65 10.43 38.63
C ALA A 453 1.80 11.55 39.68
N MET A 454 1.09 11.45 40.82
CA MET A 454 1.21 12.41 41.92
C MET A 454 2.60 12.37 42.57
N ASP A 455 3.16 11.17 42.78
CA ASP A 455 4.50 10.97 43.34
C ASP A 455 5.60 11.57 42.43
N ALA A 456 5.38 11.59 41.11
CA ALA A 456 6.32 12.15 40.14
C ALA A 456 6.36 13.69 40.10
N VAL A 457 5.27 14.36 40.50
CA VAL A 457 5.12 15.83 40.39
C VAL A 457 5.36 16.53 41.74
N THR A 458 5.26 15.82 42.86
CA THR A 458 5.43 16.39 44.20
C THR A 458 6.88 16.35 44.66
N ASP A 459 7.57 17.50 44.60
CA ASP A 459 8.83 17.74 45.31
C ASP A 459 8.53 18.11 46.78
N GLY A 460 8.23 17.09 47.60
CA GLY A 460 7.91 17.27 49.01
C GLY A 460 8.25 16.03 49.86
N PRO A 461 8.15 16.13 51.20
CA PRO A 461 8.54 15.08 52.14
C PRO A 461 7.48 13.96 52.26
N ILE A 462 6.76 13.68 51.17
CA ILE A 462 5.80 12.58 51.12
C ILE A 462 6.61 11.29 50.96
N GLU A 463 6.29 10.25 51.73
CA GLU A 463 6.85 8.92 51.55
C GLU A 463 6.50 8.42 50.14
N ARG A 464 7.41 8.66 49.18
CA ARG A 464 7.27 8.18 47.81
C ARG A 464 7.29 6.66 47.84
N ARG A 465 6.26 6.02 47.28
CA ARG A 465 6.30 4.58 47.06
C ARG A 465 7.36 4.28 46.02
N SER A 466 8.07 3.18 46.18
CA SER A 466 9.03 2.79 45.15
C SER A 466 8.28 2.35 43.89
N GLU A 467 8.86 2.62 42.71
CA GLU A 467 8.30 2.16 41.43
C GLU A 467 8.10 0.63 41.41
N ALA A 468 8.95 -0.12 42.12
CA ALA A 468 8.84 -1.56 42.30
C ALA A 468 7.58 -1.98 43.08
N GLU A 469 7.20 -1.27 44.14
CA GLU A 469 5.98 -1.57 44.90
C GLU A 469 4.71 -1.26 44.10
N LEU A 470 4.73 -0.17 43.32
CA LEU A 470 3.64 0.17 42.39
C LEU A 470 3.51 -0.90 41.30
N ALA A 471 4.63 -1.31 40.68
CA ALA A 471 4.65 -2.36 39.67
C ALA A 471 4.12 -3.69 40.22
N GLN A 472 4.54 -4.08 41.44
CA GLN A 472 4.08 -5.31 42.08
C GLN A 472 2.58 -5.28 42.40
N SER A 473 2.04 -4.11 42.76
CA SER A 473 0.61 -3.95 43.04
C SER A 473 -0.22 -4.09 41.76
N LEU A 474 0.25 -3.51 40.66
CA LEU A 474 -0.35 -3.67 39.33
C LEU A 474 -0.21 -5.13 38.82
N ASP A 475 0.91 -5.80 39.08
CA ASP A 475 1.08 -7.23 38.77
C ASP A 475 0.04 -8.10 39.48
N GLY A 476 -0.33 -7.76 40.72
CA GLY A 476 -1.44 -8.40 41.43
C GLY A 476 -2.75 -8.35 40.64
N ILE A 477 -3.12 -7.16 40.17
CA ILE A 477 -4.34 -6.94 39.37
C ILE A 477 -4.27 -7.70 38.04
N LEU A 478 -3.13 -7.66 37.36
CA LEU A 478 -2.94 -8.38 36.10
C LEU A 478 -3.03 -9.90 36.29
N ASN A 479 -2.54 -10.43 37.40
CA ASN A 479 -2.67 -11.85 37.75
C ASN A 479 -4.15 -12.24 37.96
N ASP A 480 -4.94 -11.41 38.65
CA ASP A 480 -6.36 -11.65 38.87
C ASP A 480 -7.14 -11.70 37.54
N LEU A 481 -6.87 -10.73 36.65
CA LEU A 481 -7.45 -10.73 35.30
C LEU A 481 -7.07 -11.98 34.50
N ARG A 482 -5.79 -12.38 34.54
CA ARG A 482 -5.30 -13.57 33.84
C ARG A 482 -5.94 -14.86 34.36
N GLN A 483 -6.18 -14.97 35.66
CA GLN A 483 -6.89 -16.13 36.24
C GLN A 483 -8.35 -16.22 35.77
N ALA A 484 -8.98 -15.07 35.48
CA ALA A 484 -10.32 -15.00 34.90
C ALA A 484 -10.34 -15.22 33.37
N GLY A 485 -9.19 -15.53 32.74
CA GLY A 485 -9.08 -15.67 31.28
C GLY A 485 -9.10 -14.35 30.53
N LEU A 486 -8.82 -13.24 31.21
CA LEU A 486 -8.84 -11.88 30.66
C LEU A 486 -7.42 -11.31 30.55
N PHE A 487 -7.26 -10.29 29.71
CA PHE A 487 -6.00 -9.54 29.60
C PHE A 487 -6.27 -8.03 29.56
N LEU A 488 -5.30 -7.24 30.01
CA LEU A 488 -5.35 -5.78 30.00
C LEU A 488 -4.66 -5.25 28.75
N ILE A 489 -5.29 -4.28 28.11
CA ILE A 489 -4.79 -3.52 26.98
C ILE A 489 -4.67 -2.06 27.42
N ALA A 490 -3.54 -1.41 27.18
CA ALA A 490 -3.42 0.04 27.39
C ALA A 490 -3.13 0.74 26.08
N GLY A 491 -3.84 1.83 25.80
CA GLY A 491 -3.63 2.69 24.63
C GLY A 491 -3.35 4.13 25.02
N ARG A 492 -2.35 4.72 24.37
CA ARG A 492 -2.03 6.16 24.49
C ARG A 492 -2.80 6.94 23.43
N ASP A 493 -3.32 8.11 23.81
CA ASP A 493 -4.07 9.00 22.94
C ASP A 493 -3.94 10.46 23.36
N ILE A 494 -4.43 11.39 22.54
CA ILE A 494 -4.47 12.82 22.83
C ILE A 494 -5.89 13.34 22.65
N ARG A 495 -6.46 13.88 23.73
CA ARG A 495 -7.76 14.57 23.72
C ARG A 495 -7.56 16.08 23.59
N PHE A 496 -8.37 16.74 22.78
CA PHE A 496 -8.34 18.20 22.65
C PHE A 496 -9.50 18.82 23.41
N VAL A 497 -9.19 19.60 24.44
CA VAL A 497 -10.19 20.29 25.26
C VAL A 497 -10.17 21.78 24.92
N ASN A 498 -11.34 22.40 24.78
CA ASN A 498 -11.46 23.84 24.64
C ASN A 498 -11.87 24.44 26.00
N PRO A 499 -10.93 24.96 26.81
CA PRO A 499 -11.26 25.47 28.13
C PRO A 499 -11.95 26.84 28.08
N TYR A 500 -11.75 27.67 27.05
CA TYR A 500 -12.33 29.02 26.95
C TYR A 500 -12.41 29.51 25.48
N GLN A 501 -13.46 30.28 25.16
CA GLN A 501 -13.44 31.18 23.99
C GLN A 501 -12.57 32.39 24.36
N ASP A 502 -11.59 32.74 23.52
CA ASP A 502 -10.82 33.96 23.76
C ASP A 502 -11.65 35.23 23.49
N ALA A 503 -11.11 36.40 23.85
CA ALA A 503 -11.80 37.68 23.71
C ALA A 503 -12.15 38.07 22.26
N GLU A 504 -11.57 37.38 21.27
CA GLU A 504 -11.85 37.55 19.84
C GLU A 504 -12.84 36.50 19.31
N GLY A 505 -13.33 35.59 20.16
CA GLY A 505 -14.21 34.48 19.79
C GLY A 505 -13.51 33.31 19.10
N LYS A 506 -12.16 33.29 19.08
CA LYS A 506 -11.40 32.16 18.55
C LYS A 506 -11.34 31.04 19.58
N GLN A 507 -11.54 29.82 19.11
CA GLN A 507 -11.48 28.63 19.94
C GLN A 507 -10.02 28.22 20.14
N LYS A 508 -9.57 28.12 21.39
CA LYS A 508 -8.22 27.65 21.72
C LYS A 508 -8.31 26.26 22.33
N PHE A 509 -7.74 25.27 21.66
CA PHE A 509 -7.72 23.89 22.14
C PHE A 509 -6.39 23.59 22.85
N ILE A 510 -6.46 22.85 23.95
CA ILE A 510 -5.32 22.33 24.71
C ILE A 510 -5.30 20.81 24.55
N PRO A 511 -4.14 20.22 24.19
CA PRO A 511 -4.00 18.78 24.13
C PRO A 511 -3.80 18.19 25.53
N LEU A 512 -4.48 17.07 25.80
CA LEU A 512 -4.37 16.29 27.01
C LEU A 512 -3.98 14.86 26.67
N ASN A 513 -2.84 14.41 27.17
CA ASN A 513 -2.40 13.02 27.04
C ASN A 513 -3.33 12.12 27.86
N ALA A 514 -3.96 11.14 27.20
CA ALA A 514 -4.95 10.26 27.79
C ALA A 514 -4.52 8.80 27.67
N LEU A 515 -4.36 8.12 28.81
CA LEU A 515 -4.18 6.67 28.82
C LEU A 515 -5.56 6.00 28.94
N VAL A 516 -5.89 5.13 27.98
CA VAL A 516 -7.13 4.35 28.00
C VAL A 516 -6.79 2.89 28.29
N LEU A 517 -7.35 2.36 29.37
CA LEU A 517 -7.23 0.96 29.74
C LEU A 517 -8.45 0.18 29.23
N SER A 518 -8.23 -1.01 28.71
CA SER A 518 -9.31 -1.90 28.28
C SER A 518 -9.05 -3.34 28.66
N VAL A 519 -10.10 -4.10 28.95
CA VAL A 519 -10.00 -5.53 29.27
C VAL A 519 -10.83 -6.31 28.29
N ASP A 520 -10.27 -7.41 27.78
CA ASP A 520 -10.96 -8.35 26.91
C ASP A 520 -10.69 -9.80 27.34
N HIS A 521 -11.57 -10.71 26.94
CA HIS A 521 -11.39 -12.14 27.08
C HIS A 521 -10.32 -12.63 26.10
N ARG A 522 -9.46 -13.54 26.56
CA ARG A 522 -8.36 -14.07 25.74
C ARG A 522 -8.89 -14.58 24.41
N ASP A 523 -9.87 -15.47 24.41
CA ASP A 523 -10.43 -16.07 23.17
C ASP A 523 -11.27 -15.14 22.28
N ALA A 524 -11.40 -13.87 22.64
CA ALA A 524 -12.09 -12.92 21.81
C ALA A 524 -11.32 -12.68 20.51
N THR A 525 -12.01 -12.77 19.36
CA THR A 525 -11.47 -12.35 18.06
C THR A 525 -11.37 -10.82 17.96
N THR A 526 -11.06 -10.12 19.07
CA THR A 526 -11.03 -8.67 19.08
C THR A 526 -9.91 -8.22 18.17
N ARG A 527 -10.35 -7.66 17.06
CA ARG A 527 -9.55 -7.13 15.97
C ARG A 527 -8.46 -6.25 16.56
N ALA A 528 -7.21 -6.71 16.50
CA ALA A 528 -6.08 -5.82 16.69
C ALA A 528 -6.25 -4.61 15.75
N LEU A 529 -6.09 -3.41 16.32
CA LEU A 529 -6.56 -2.08 15.89
C LEU A 529 -5.85 -1.49 14.65
N TRP A 530 -5.51 -2.33 13.68
CA TRP A 530 -5.17 -1.93 12.33
C TRP A 530 -6.19 -2.56 11.37
N ARG A 531 -7.11 -1.74 10.86
CA ARG A 531 -7.81 -2.08 9.61
C ARG A 531 -7.00 -1.43 8.51
N PRO A 532 -6.50 -2.17 7.51
CA PRO A 532 -5.99 -1.54 6.30
C PRO A 532 -7.08 -0.65 5.72
N VAL A 533 -6.69 0.58 5.36
CA VAL A 533 -7.47 1.48 4.50
C VAL A 533 -7.89 0.68 3.27
N GLY A 534 -9.21 0.50 3.08
CA GLY A 534 -9.77 -0.19 1.92
C GLY A 534 -10.84 -1.27 2.16
N SER A 535 -11.13 -1.68 3.41
CA SER A 535 -12.22 -2.66 3.67
C SER A 535 -13.55 -2.01 4.07
N GLY A 536 -14.12 -1.25 3.14
CA GLY A 536 -15.54 -0.84 3.16
C GLY A 536 -16.51 -1.95 2.73
N GLY A 537 -16.11 -3.23 2.85
CA GLY A 537 -16.95 -4.37 2.51
C GLY A 537 -17.78 -4.80 3.71
N ARG A 538 -19.11 -4.82 3.56
CA ARG A 538 -20.04 -5.41 4.54
C ARG A 538 -19.56 -6.81 4.97
N PRO A 539 -19.71 -7.19 6.25
CA PRO A 539 -19.45 -8.56 6.67
C PRO A 539 -20.30 -9.52 5.83
N ALA A 540 -19.65 -10.52 5.24
CA ALA A 540 -20.34 -11.67 4.67
C ALA A 540 -21.20 -12.27 5.79
N GLY A 541 -22.51 -12.31 5.58
CA GLY A 541 -23.43 -12.93 6.53
C GLY A 541 -23.00 -14.37 6.79
N ALA A 542 -22.95 -14.74 8.06
CA ALA A 542 -22.83 -16.12 8.47
C ALA A 542 -24.02 -16.90 7.87
N HIS A 543 -23.71 -17.86 6.99
CA HIS A 543 -24.71 -18.83 6.57
C HIS A 543 -24.94 -19.81 7.73
N SER A 544 -26.23 -20.04 7.97
CA SER A 544 -26.79 -21.05 8.87
C SER A 544 -26.50 -22.47 8.38
#